data_AF-A0AAU4KYH4-F1
#
_entry.id   AF-A0AAU4KYH4-F1
#
_cell.length_a   1.000
_cell.length_b   1.000
_cell.length_c   1.000
_cell.angle_alpha   90.00
_cell.angle_beta   90.00
_cell.angle_gamma   90.00
#
_symmetry.space_group_name_H-M   'P 1'
#
loop_
_entity.id
_entity.type
_entity.pdbx_description
1 polymer ?
#
loop_
_entity_poly.entity_id
_entity_poly.type
_entity_poly.pdbx_seq_one_letter_code
_entity_poly.pdbx_strand_id
1 'polypeptide(L)'
;MSAARFMRTASRGRFADASAALVGMGLGLVAWLAILISTQAAVNGALYPLLDAHDYHNSWGGPTLAGAWATHAALAVPILVAAIWLLRGLVALGSHDQESSTGSRSHWWSRPLALLLAAAGAVLFVGWINQL
;
A
#
# COMPACT_ATOMS: atom_id res chain seq x y z
N MET A 1 24.57 30.90 23.35
CA MET A 1 24.21 30.09 22.16
C MET A 1 24.07 31.06 20.97
N SER A 2 24.78 30.88 19.86
CA SER A 2 24.77 31.84 18.73
C SER A 2 23.49 31.71 17.89
N ALA A 3 22.92 32.84 17.44
CA ALA A 3 21.71 32.89 16.61
C ALA A 3 21.80 32.01 15.36
N ALA A 4 22.99 31.91 14.75
CA ALA A 4 23.23 31.06 13.58
C ALA A 4 23.22 29.54 13.90
N ARG A 5 23.40 29.15 15.17
CA ARG A 5 23.27 27.76 15.62
C ARG A 5 21.80 27.43 15.88
N PHE A 6 21.04 28.36 16.49
CA PHE A 6 19.60 28.24 16.70
C PHE A 6 18.81 28.14 15.39
N MET A 7 19.12 28.99 14.40
CA MET A 7 18.47 28.94 13.08
C MET A 7 18.72 27.62 12.34
N ARG A 8 19.94 27.06 12.44
CA ARG A 8 20.27 25.76 11.83
C ARG A 8 19.59 24.58 12.50
N THR A 9 19.42 24.60 13.82
CA THR A 9 18.66 23.57 14.53
C THR A 9 17.17 23.67 14.22
N ALA A 10 16.62 24.89 14.16
CA ALA A 10 15.22 25.12 13.82
C ALA A 10 14.90 24.71 12.37
N SER A 11 15.77 25.01 11.41
CA SER A 11 15.56 24.58 10.01
C SER A 11 15.66 23.07 9.86
N ARG A 12 16.66 22.43 10.49
CA ARG A 12 16.80 20.96 10.49
C ARG A 12 15.60 20.24 11.09
N GLY A 13 15.02 20.77 12.19
CA GLY A 13 13.79 20.23 12.77
C GLY A 13 12.64 20.22 11.76
N ARG A 14 12.33 21.38 11.16
CA ARG A 14 11.24 21.49 10.18
C ARG A 14 11.37 20.57 8.95
N PHE A 15 12.59 20.39 8.45
CA PHE A 15 12.84 19.46 7.33
C PHE A 15 12.66 18.00 7.73
N ALA A 16 13.08 17.62 8.94
CA ALA A 16 12.86 16.28 9.47
C ALA A 16 11.37 15.98 9.63
N ASP A 17 10.59 16.94 10.14
CA ASP A 17 9.14 16.81 10.33
C ASP A 17 8.40 16.69 8.99
N ALA A 18 8.74 17.53 8.01
CA ALA A 18 8.15 17.47 6.68
C ALA A 18 8.44 16.15 5.96
N SER A 19 9.68 15.64 6.06
CA SER A 19 10.03 14.35 5.46
C SER A 19 9.31 13.17 6.11
N ALA A 20 9.15 13.19 7.43
CA ALA A 20 8.37 12.18 8.16
C ALA A 20 6.90 12.21 7.76
N ALA A 21 6.30 13.40 7.60
CA ALA A 21 4.93 13.54 7.14
C ALA A 21 4.72 13.00 5.72
N LEU A 22 5.64 13.27 4.79
CA LEU A 22 5.60 12.75 3.42
C LEU A 22 5.71 11.23 3.38
N VAL A 23 6.62 10.65 4.18
CA VAL A 23 6.76 9.20 4.30
C VAL A 23 5.48 8.58 4.87
N GLY A 24 4.92 9.15 5.93
CA GLY A 24 3.66 8.68 6.52
C GLY A 24 2.48 8.75 5.55
N MET A 25 2.35 9.84 4.79
CA MET A 25 1.35 9.95 3.72
C MET A 25 1.55 8.87 2.64
N GLY A 26 2.79 8.64 2.22
CA GLY A 26 3.12 7.58 1.25
C GLY A 26 2.70 6.20 1.73
N LEU A 27 3.05 5.85 2.97
CA LEU A 27 2.63 4.56 3.58
C LEU A 27 1.11 4.46 3.70
N GLY A 28 0.43 5.54 4.06
CA GLY A 28 -1.03 5.62 4.11
C GLY A 28 -1.67 5.35 2.74
N LEU A 29 -1.13 5.92 1.67
CA LEU A 29 -1.59 5.68 0.30
C LEU A 29 -1.39 4.21 -0.12
N VAL A 30 -0.25 3.61 0.22
CA VAL A 30 0.01 2.18 -0.05
C VAL A 30 -0.98 1.30 0.71
N ALA A 31 -1.26 1.61 1.99
CA ALA A 31 -2.26 0.89 2.77
C ALA A 31 -3.64 0.99 2.13
N TRP A 32 -4.03 2.19 1.68
CA TRP A 32 -5.31 2.43 1.04
C TRP A 32 -5.44 1.66 -0.29
N LEU A 33 -4.37 1.64 -1.10
CA LEU A 33 -4.31 0.84 -2.33
C LEU A 33 -4.45 -0.65 -2.04
N ALA A 34 -3.75 -1.17 -1.03
CA ALA A 34 -3.86 -2.57 -0.63
C ALA A 34 -5.29 -2.94 -0.21
N ILE A 35 -5.97 -2.05 0.51
CA ILE A 35 -7.38 -2.22 0.90
C ILE A 35 -8.28 -2.22 -0.35
N LEU A 36 -8.09 -1.30 -1.29
CA LEU A 36 -8.89 -1.27 -2.52
C LEU A 36 -8.75 -2.57 -3.33
N ILE A 37 -7.52 -2.97 -3.63
CA ILE A 37 -7.24 -4.15 -4.46
C ILE A 37 -7.79 -5.41 -3.78
N SER A 38 -7.58 -5.56 -2.47
CA SER A 38 -8.10 -6.71 -1.74
C SER A 38 -9.63 -6.70 -1.63
N THR A 39 -10.25 -5.53 -1.51
CA THR A 39 -11.71 -5.40 -1.53
C THR A 39 -12.28 -5.78 -2.89
N GLN A 40 -11.72 -5.27 -3.99
CA GLN A 40 -12.14 -5.66 -5.34
C GLN A 40 -11.96 -7.16 -5.56
N ALA A 41 -10.83 -7.72 -5.13
CA ALA A 41 -10.57 -9.16 -5.25
C ALA A 41 -11.57 -9.98 -4.43
N ALA A 42 -11.91 -9.57 -3.21
CA ALA A 42 -12.91 -10.24 -2.38
C ALA A 42 -14.32 -10.17 -2.99
N VAL A 43 -14.69 -8.98 -3.49
CA VAL A 43 -15.97 -8.76 -4.18
C VAL A 43 -16.06 -9.64 -5.42
N ASN A 44 -15.02 -9.68 -6.25
CA ASN A 44 -14.99 -10.56 -7.41
C ASN A 44 -15.02 -12.03 -6.97
N GLY A 45 -14.18 -12.49 -6.05
CA GLY A 45 -14.16 -13.88 -5.62
C GLY A 45 -15.50 -14.37 -5.03
N ALA A 46 -16.20 -13.52 -4.28
CA ALA A 46 -17.47 -13.87 -3.64
C ALA A 46 -18.69 -13.65 -4.53
N LEU A 47 -18.69 -12.58 -5.33
CA LEU A 47 -19.87 -12.06 -6.02
C LEU A 47 -19.72 -12.02 -7.55
N TYR A 48 -18.64 -12.57 -8.15
CA TYR A 48 -18.45 -12.62 -9.62
C TYR A 48 -19.73 -13.01 -10.38
N PRO A 49 -20.47 -14.07 -9.97
CA PRO A 49 -21.65 -14.50 -10.71
C PRO A 49 -22.79 -13.48 -10.73
N LEU A 50 -22.84 -12.56 -9.77
CA LEU A 50 -23.87 -11.54 -9.63
C LEU A 50 -23.49 -10.23 -10.33
N LEU A 51 -22.18 -9.98 -10.52
CA LEU A 51 -21.66 -8.71 -11.00
C LEU A 51 -21.40 -8.72 -12.51
N ASP A 52 -20.90 -9.85 -13.04
CA ASP A 52 -20.46 -9.93 -14.42
C ASP A 52 -20.99 -11.21 -15.08
N ALA A 53 -22.29 -11.20 -15.38
CA ALA A 53 -23.02 -12.33 -15.94
C ALA A 53 -23.09 -12.39 -17.48
N HIS A 54 -22.46 -11.44 -18.18
CA HIS A 54 -22.95 -11.00 -19.49
C HIS A 54 -21.98 -11.26 -20.64
N ASP A 55 -20.66 -11.41 -20.39
CA ASP A 55 -19.67 -11.80 -21.39
C ASP A 55 -18.46 -12.53 -20.76
N TYR A 56 -18.41 -13.85 -20.90
CA TYR A 56 -17.29 -14.67 -20.41
C TYR A 56 -16.23 -14.99 -21.46
N HIS A 57 -16.44 -14.58 -22.72
CA HIS A 57 -15.63 -15.08 -23.84
C HIS A 57 -14.15 -14.69 -23.71
N ASN A 58 -13.89 -13.55 -23.05
CA ASN A 58 -12.56 -13.04 -22.76
C ASN A 58 -12.19 -13.14 -21.27
N SER A 59 -13.03 -13.78 -20.45
CA SER A 59 -12.80 -13.89 -19.00
C SER A 59 -11.69 -14.89 -18.69
N TRP A 60 -10.86 -14.53 -17.72
CA TRP A 60 -9.86 -15.44 -17.17
C TRP A 60 -10.57 -16.62 -16.51
N GLY A 61 -10.22 -17.85 -16.87
CA GLY A 61 -10.94 -19.06 -16.46
C GLY A 61 -11.85 -19.67 -17.53
N GLY A 62 -11.90 -19.06 -18.72
CA GLY A 62 -12.56 -19.60 -19.89
C GLY A 62 -14.02 -19.12 -20.05
N PRO A 63 -14.72 -19.57 -21.10
CA PRO A 63 -16.00 -19.00 -21.54
C PRO A 63 -17.20 -19.41 -20.66
N THR A 64 -16.95 -19.94 -19.47
CA THR A 64 -17.99 -20.40 -18.55
C THR A 64 -17.98 -19.58 -17.29
N LEU A 65 -19.17 -19.28 -16.76
CA LEU A 65 -19.32 -18.62 -15.46
C LEU A 65 -18.54 -19.33 -14.36
N ALA A 66 -18.61 -20.66 -14.30
CA ALA A 66 -17.95 -21.46 -13.27
C ALA A 66 -16.42 -21.35 -13.33
N GLY A 67 -15.84 -21.43 -14.53
CA GLY A 67 -14.39 -21.29 -14.73
C GLY A 67 -13.91 -19.87 -14.40
N ALA A 68 -14.67 -18.86 -14.84
CA ALA A 68 -14.36 -17.47 -14.55
C ALA A 68 -14.45 -17.16 -13.05
N TRP A 69 -15.53 -17.59 -12.40
CA TRP A 69 -15.68 -17.46 -10.95
C TRP A 69 -14.57 -18.19 -10.18
N ALA A 70 -14.28 -19.44 -10.51
CA ALA A 70 -13.25 -20.23 -9.81
C ALA A 70 -11.87 -19.55 -9.88
N THR A 71 -11.54 -18.94 -11.02
CA THR A 71 -10.28 -18.19 -11.19
C THR A 71 -10.22 -16.98 -10.27
N HIS A 72 -11.29 -16.18 -10.23
CA HIS A 72 -11.35 -15.00 -9.36
C HIS A 72 -11.37 -15.38 -7.87
N ALA A 73 -12.10 -16.42 -7.50
CA ALA A 73 -12.10 -16.95 -6.13
C ALA A 73 -10.72 -17.46 -5.71
N ALA A 74 -10.03 -18.19 -6.60
CA ALA A 74 -8.67 -18.69 -6.36
C ALA A 74 -7.64 -17.56 -6.24
N LEU A 75 -7.78 -16.47 -7.01
CA LEU A 75 -6.91 -15.29 -6.92
C LEU A 75 -7.20 -14.42 -5.70
N ALA A 76 -8.46 -14.34 -5.26
CA ALA A 76 -8.86 -13.52 -4.12
C ALA A 76 -8.15 -13.92 -2.83
N VAL A 77 -8.00 -15.22 -2.58
CA VAL A 77 -7.36 -15.76 -1.36
C VAL A 77 -5.91 -15.29 -1.19
N PRO A 78 -4.98 -15.52 -2.13
CA PRO A 78 -3.59 -15.06 -1.99
C PRO A 78 -3.49 -13.54 -1.96
N ILE A 79 -4.34 -12.80 -2.67
CA ILE A 79 -4.38 -11.33 -2.62
C ILE A 79 -4.75 -10.85 -1.22
N LEU A 80 -5.79 -11.41 -0.60
CA LEU A 80 -6.21 -11.07 0.76
C LEU A 80 -5.11 -11.37 1.78
N VAL A 81 -4.48 -12.55 1.67
CA VAL A 81 -3.35 -12.92 2.54
C VAL A 81 -2.19 -11.93 2.38
N ALA A 82 -1.82 -11.59 1.14
CA ALA A 82 -0.77 -10.62 0.86
C ALA A 82 -1.10 -9.23 1.42
N ALA A 83 -2.34 -8.77 1.27
CA ALA A 83 -2.80 -7.49 1.81
C ALA A 83 -2.71 -7.45 3.34
N ILE A 84 -3.11 -8.51 4.05
CA ILE A 84 -2.98 -8.59 5.52
C ILE A 84 -1.51 -8.47 5.93
N TRP A 85 -0.62 -9.22 5.29
CA TRP A 85 0.82 -9.16 5.62
C TRP A 85 1.43 -7.79 5.29
N LEU A 86 1.06 -7.20 4.15
CA LEU A 86 1.50 -5.87 3.78
C LEU A 86 1.04 -4.83 4.81
N LEU A 87 -0.25 -4.81 5.16
CA LEU A 87 -0.80 -3.87 6.15
C LEU A 87 -0.13 -4.03 7.52
N ARG A 88 0.12 -5.26 7.97
CA ARG A 88 0.90 -5.52 9.20
C ARG A 88 2.32 -4.95 9.11
N GLY A 89 2.98 -5.13 7.96
CA GLY A 89 4.29 -4.57 7.70
C GLY A 89 4.31 -3.04 7.71
N LEU A 90 3.30 -2.40 7.12
CA LEU A 90 3.17 -0.94 7.11
C LEU A 90 2.95 -0.36 8.51
N VAL A 91 2.15 -1.02 9.35
CA VAL A 91 1.94 -0.62 10.75
C VAL A 91 3.25 -0.74 11.54
N ALA A 92 3.99 -1.84 11.39
CA ALA A 92 5.30 -2.00 12.03
C ALA A 92 6.32 -0.95 11.54
N LEU A 93 6.33 -0.64 10.25
CA LEU A 93 7.23 0.37 9.70
C LEU A 93 6.90 1.77 10.24
N GLY A 94 5.60 2.09 10.35
CA GLY A 94 5.13 3.35 10.93
C GLY A 94 5.40 3.48 12.43
N SER A 95 5.39 2.39 13.19
CA SER A 95 5.73 2.44 14.62
C SER A 95 7.23 2.64 14.85
N HIS A 96 8.08 2.03 14.03
CA HIS A 96 9.54 2.20 14.11
C HIS A 96 9.95 3.66 13.82
N ASP A 97 9.28 4.33 12.87
CA ASP A 97 9.55 5.74 12.57
C ASP A 97 9.14 6.67 13.73
N GLN A 98 8.05 6.37 14.44
CA GLN A 98 7.62 7.13 15.63
C GLN A 98 8.53 6.91 16.85
N GLU A 99 9.06 5.70 17.04
CA GLU A 99 10.04 5.43 18.10
C GLU A 99 11.36 6.16 17.84
N SER A 100 11.76 6.31 16.57
CA SER A 100 12.98 7.04 16.19
C SER A 100 12.88 8.55 16.44
N SER A 101 11.69 9.14 16.35
CA SER A 101 11.48 10.58 16.57
C SER A 101 11.42 10.95 18.06
N THR A 102 11.13 9.99 18.93
CA THR A 102 11.09 10.15 20.40
C THR A 102 12.46 9.91 21.07
N GLY A 103 13.51 9.61 20.30
CA GLY A 103 14.88 9.47 20.78
C GLY A 103 15.36 8.02 20.97
N SER A 104 14.56 7.02 20.58
CA SER A 104 15.00 5.62 20.50
C SER A 104 15.89 5.37 19.28
N ARG A 105 16.59 4.22 19.26
CA ARG A 105 17.51 3.82 18.17
C ARG A 105 16.82 3.99 16.80
N SER A 106 17.31 4.96 16.02
CA SER A 106 16.81 5.20 14.67
C SER A 106 17.28 4.08 13.73
N HIS A 107 16.33 3.33 13.18
CA HIS A 107 16.58 2.32 12.17
C HIS A 107 16.67 2.98 10.80
N TRP A 108 17.89 3.27 10.35
CA TRP A 108 18.17 4.02 9.12
C TRP A 108 17.56 3.43 7.84
N TRP A 109 17.18 2.14 7.85
CA TRP A 109 16.55 1.44 6.74
C TRP A 109 15.03 1.63 6.63
N SER A 110 14.33 2.11 7.66
CA SER A 110 12.87 2.26 7.62
C SER A 110 12.43 3.26 6.56
N ARG A 111 13.11 4.41 6.49
CA ARG A 111 12.83 5.48 5.53
C ARG A 111 13.03 5.10 4.06
N PRO A 112 14.19 4.54 3.64
CA PRO A 112 14.35 4.12 2.24
C PRO A 112 13.38 3.00 1.87
N LEU A 113 13.09 2.07 2.79
CA LEU A 113 12.08 1.03 2.55
C LEU A 113 10.68 1.62 2.35
N ALA A 114 10.28 2.58 3.18
CA ALA A 114 8.99 3.25 3.08
C ALA A 114 8.84 4.02 1.75
N LEU A 115 9.90 4.71 1.31
CA LEU A 115 9.92 5.39 0.02
C LEU A 115 9.81 4.40 -1.15
N LEU A 116 10.51 3.27 -1.08
CA LEU A 116 10.43 2.23 -2.10
C LEU A 116 9.03 1.63 -2.18
N LEU A 117 8.39 1.37 -1.04
CA LEU A 117 7.00 0.89 -0.98
C LEU A 117 6.02 1.92 -1.55
N ALA A 118 6.19 3.20 -1.21
CA ALA A 118 5.36 4.29 -1.75
C ALA A 118 5.50 4.40 -3.28
N ALA A 119 6.73 4.33 -3.80
CA ALA A 119 6.98 4.35 -5.25
C ALA A 119 6.40 3.12 -5.95
N ALA A 120 6.58 1.93 -5.39
CA ALA A 120 6.02 0.69 -5.92
C ALA A 120 4.48 0.73 -5.94
N GLY A 121 3.86 1.25 -4.88
CA GLY A 121 2.42 1.47 -4.80
C GLY A 121 1.91 2.44 -5.87
N ALA A 122 2.62 3.55 -6.09
CA ALA A 122 2.26 4.51 -7.15
C ALA A 122 2.33 3.89 -8.55
N VAL A 123 3.38 3.14 -8.86
CA VAL A 123 3.52 2.43 -10.14
C VAL A 123 2.41 1.40 -10.31
N LEU A 124 2.12 0.61 -9.26
CA LEU A 124 1.03 -0.36 -9.28
C LEU A 124 -0.33 0.32 -9.52
N PHE A 125 -0.61 1.42 -8.83
CA PHE A 125 -1.85 2.17 -8.98
C PHE A 125 -2.03 2.72 -10.41
N VAL A 126 -0.99 3.33 -10.97
CA VAL A 126 -1.01 3.81 -12.37
C VAL A 126 -1.23 2.64 -13.33
N GLY A 127 -0.53 1.53 -13.13
CA GLY A 127 -0.73 0.32 -13.93
C GLY A 127 -2.16 -0.22 -13.83
N TRP A 128 -2.73 -0.24 -12.63
CA TRP A 128 -4.09 -0.72 -12.37
C TRP A 128 -5.15 0.16 -13.02
N ILE A 129 -5.07 1.49 -12.89
CA ILE A 129 -6.01 2.43 -13.53
C ILE A 129 -5.94 2.34 -15.06
N ASN A 130 -4.76 2.11 -15.64
CA ASN A 130 -4.61 1.94 -17.08
C ASN A 130 -5.04 0.56 -17.59
N GLN A 131 -5.37 -0.39 -16.70
CA GLN A 131 -5.86 -1.72 -17.05
C GLN A 131 -7.36 -1.91 -16.81
N LEU A 132 -8.02 -1.00 -16.08
CA LEU A 132 -9.47 -0.92 -15.99
C LEU A 132 -10.06 -0.38 -17.30
#